data_AF-X1K115-F1
#
_entry.id   AF-X1K115-F1
#
_cell.length_a   1.000
_cell.length_b   1.000
_cell.length_c   1.000
_cell.angle_alpha   90.00
_cell.angle_beta   90.00
_cell.angle_gamma   90.00
#
_symmetry.space_group_name_H-M   'P 1'
#
loop_
_entity.id
_entity.type
_entity.pdbx_description
1 polymer ?
#
loop_
_entity_poly.entity_id
_entity_poly.type
_entity_poly.pdbx_seq_one_letter_code
_entity_poly.pdbx_strand_id
1 'polypeptide(L)' 'MLNSRDKIWQIKDDSPSASWLAGKVGISKILASLLINRNISSPDSAKSFLSPRLGALRDPFLIKDMAREISD' A
#
# COMPACT_ATOMS: atom_id res chain seq x y z
N MET A 1 34.74 10.69 -16.40
CA MET A 1 33.95 9.45 -16.23
C MET A 1 33.81 9.21 -14.73
N LEU A 2 32.64 9.49 -14.15
CA LEU A 2 32.31 9.11 -12.77
C LEU A 2 31.37 7.91 -12.85
N ASN A 3 31.91 6.76 -12.46
CA ASN A 3 31.23 5.48 -12.38
C ASN A 3 30.48 5.37 -11.05
N SER A 4 29.36 4.62 -11.11
CA SER A 4 28.45 4.25 -10.02
C SER A 4 27.45 5.32 -9.59
N ARG A 5 26.20 5.13 -10.04
CA ARG A 5 25.01 5.89 -9.68
C ARG A 5 24.82 5.85 -8.16
N ASP A 6 25.00 6.98 -7.49
CA ASP A 6 24.77 7.11 -6.05
C ASP A 6 23.31 6.78 -5.71
N LYS A 7 23.09 5.64 -5.05
CA LYS A 7 21.76 5.25 -4.56
C LYS A 7 21.45 6.09 -3.32
N ILE A 8 20.55 7.06 -3.47
CA ILE A 8 20.05 7.85 -2.34
C ILE A 8 18.96 7.04 -1.63
N TRP A 9 19.24 6.61 -0.41
CA TRP A 9 18.26 5.96 0.46
C TRP A 9 17.54 7.02 1.29
N GLN A 10 16.22 7.15 1.08
CA GLN A 10 15.39 8.05 1.87
C GLN A 10 14.43 7.26 2.74
N ILE A 11 14.60 7.37 4.06
CA ILE A 11 13.72 6.75 5.04
C ILE A 11 12.63 7.77 5.37
N LYS A 12 11.37 7.35 5.28
CA LYS A 12 10.24 8.17 5.73
C LYS A 12 10.12 8.09 7.24
N ASP A 13 9.86 9.23 7.87
CA ASP A 13 9.61 9.32 9.30
C ASP A 13 8.33 8.59 9.70
N ASP A 14 8.23 8.32 11.00
CA ASP A 14 7.04 7.75 11.60
C ASP A 14 5.90 8.80 11.62
N SER A 15 4.70 8.39 11.22
CA SER A 15 3.55 9.29 11.25
C SER A 15 3.07 9.49 12.69
N PRO A 16 2.76 10.73 13.12
CA PRO A 16 2.12 10.96 14.41
C PRO A 16 0.81 10.18 14.59
N SER A 17 0.11 9.89 13.50
CA SER A 17 -1.15 9.15 13.48
C SER A 17 -0.97 7.63 13.52
N ALA A 18 0.27 7.11 13.46
CA ALA A 18 0.54 5.67 13.42
C ALA A 18 0.03 4.95 14.67
N SER A 19 0.24 5.51 15.86
CA SER A 19 -0.27 4.92 17.11
C SER A 19 -1.80 4.86 17.15
N TRP A 20 -2.48 5.89 16.64
CA TRP A 20 -3.94 5.92 16.56
C TRP A 20 -4.46 4.84 15.61
N LEU A 21 -3.89 4.74 14.41
CA LEU A 21 -4.29 3.75 13.42
C LEU A 21 -4.00 2.33 13.91
N ALA A 22 -2.83 2.11 14.52
CA ALA A 22 -2.44 0.85 15.13
C ALA A 22 -3.48 0.37 16.16
N GLY A 23 -3.90 1.26 17.07
CA GLY A 23 -4.93 0.95 18.07
C GLY A 23 -6.31 0.68 17.46
N LYS A 24 -6.70 1.42 16.41
CA LYS A 24 -8.01 1.22 15.74
C LYS A 24 -8.10 -0.06 14.93
N VAL A 25 -6.99 -0.53 14.37
CA VAL A 25 -6.94 -1.71 13.50
C VAL A 25 -6.50 -2.96 14.26
N GLY A 26 -5.77 -2.81 15.37
CA GLY A 26 -5.21 -3.92 16.14
C GLY A 26 -3.90 -4.46 15.55
N ILE A 27 -3.06 -3.58 15.02
CA ILE A 27 -1.77 -3.91 14.39
C ILE A 27 -0.61 -3.23 15.12
N SER A 28 0.63 -3.63 14.82
CA SER A 28 1.81 -2.95 15.37
C SER A 28 1.95 -1.52 14.81
N LYS A 29 2.55 -0.63 15.61
CA LYS A 29 2.81 0.76 15.20
C LYS A 29 3.59 0.83 13.88
N ILE A 30 4.64 0.03 13.73
CA ILE A 30 5.46 -0.01 12.51
C ILE A 30 4.63 -0.37 11.25
N LEU A 31 3.67 -1.28 11.38
CA LEU A 31 2.75 -1.62 10.29
C LEU A 31 1.82 -0.46 9.95
N ALA A 32 1.28 0.22 10.96
CA ALA A 32 0.47 1.41 10.76
C ALA A 32 1.25 2.55 10.08
N SER A 33 2.50 2.79 10.49
CA SER A 33 3.40 3.77 9.85
C SER A 33 3.65 3.43 8.38
N LEU A 34 3.86 2.14 8.07
CA LEU A 34 4.04 1.69 6.69
C LEU A 34 2.79 1.94 5.83
N LEU A 35 1.61 1.65 6.38
CA LEU A 35 0.34 1.90 5.69
C LEU A 35 0.13 3.40 5.42
N ILE A 36 0.35 4.25 6.43
CA ILE A 36 0.24 5.71 6.26
C ILE A 36 1.23 6.21 5.21
N ASN A 37 2.46 5.69 5.20
CA ASN A 37 3.48 6.02 4.19
C ASN A 37 3.11 5.60 2.76
N ARG A 38 2.12 4.70 2.63
CA ARG A 38 1.48 4.26 1.37
C ARG A 38 0.15 4.97 1.10
N ASN A 39 -0.16 6.04 1.83
CA ASN A 39 -1.42 6.78 1.77
C ASN A 39 -2.67 5.97 2.20
N ILE A 40 -2.47 4.97 3.05
CA ILE A 40 -3.55 4.17 3.67
C ILE A 40 -3.65 4.60 5.13
N SER A 41 -4.50 5.60 5.41
CA SER A 41 -4.55 6.28 6.71
C SER A 41 -5.87 6.10 7.47
N SER A 42 -6.87 5.44 6.89
CA SER A 42 -8.15 5.16 7.57
C SER A 42 -8.21 3.71 8.09
N PRO A 43 -8.92 3.44 9.21
CA PRO A 43 -9.08 2.08 9.71
C PRO A 43 -9.71 1.13 8.70
N ASP A 44 -10.69 1.59 7.92
CA ASP A 44 -11.38 0.77 6.92
C ASP A 44 -10.49 0.44 5.73
N SER A 45 -9.73 1.42 5.22
CA SER A 45 -8.77 1.19 4.14
C SER A 45 -7.63 0.28 4.59
N ALA A 46 -7.16 0.43 5.83
CA ALA A 46 -6.16 -0.46 6.43
C ALA A 46 -6.66 -1.90 6.55
N LYS A 47 -7.88 -2.12 7.06
CA LYS A 47 -8.50 -3.44 7.15
C LYS A 47 -8.70 -4.07 5.78
N SER A 48 -9.22 -3.31 4.82
CA SER A 48 -9.41 -3.77 3.44
C SER A 48 -8.10 -4.19 2.78
N PHE A 49 -7.03 -3.40 3.00
CA PHE A 49 -5.71 -3.70 2.45
C PHE A 49 -5.05 -4.94 3.09
N LEU A 50 -5.15 -5.08 4.42
CA LEU A 50 -4.56 -6.20 5.16
C LEU A 50 -5.36 -7.50 5.03
N SER A 51 -6.63 -7.41 4.64
CA SER A 51 -7.52 -8.57 4.46
C SER A 51 -8.37 -8.40 3.20
N PRO A 52 -7.73 -8.44 2.01
CA PRO A 52 -8.44 -8.27 0.75
C PRO A 52 -9.44 -9.40 0.53
N ARG A 53 -10.59 -9.08 -0.05
CA ARG A 53 -11.64 -10.04 -0.40
C ARG A 53 -11.79 -10.13 -1.91
N LEU A 54 -12.09 -11.32 -2.43
CA LEU A 54 -12.31 -11.54 -3.86
C LEU A 54 -13.40 -10.62 -4.44
N GLY A 55 -14.49 -10.41 -3.70
CA GLY A 55 -15.57 -9.50 -4.13
C GLY A 55 -15.22 -8.02 -4.12
N ALA A 56 -14.04 -7.63 -3.60
CA ALA A 56 -13.53 -6.26 -3.64
C ALA A 56 -12.46 -6.08 -4.73
N LEU A 57 -12.17 -7.12 -5.53
CA LEU A 57 -11.32 -7.00 -6.70
C LEU A 57 -11.99 -6.11 -7.75
N ARG A 58 -11.21 -5.26 -8.41
CA ARG A 58 -11.67 -4.58 -9.63
C ARG A 58 -11.98 -5.63 -10.67
N ASP A 59 -13.02 -5.37 -11.47
CA ASP A 59 -13.30 -6.14 -12.67
C ASP A 59 -12.01 -6.23 -13.50
N PRO A 60 -11.48 -7.45 -13.73
CA PRO A 60 -10.24 -7.62 -14.45
C PRO A 60 -10.28 -6.97 -15.85
N PHE A 61 -11.44 -6.96 -16.52
CA PHE A 61 -11.59 -6.37 -17.85
C PHE A 61 -11.52 -4.83 -17.86
N LEU A 62 -11.62 -4.18 -16.69
CA LEU A 62 -11.38 -2.74 -16.53
C LEU A 62 -9.89 -2.40 -16.36
N ILE A 63 -9.01 -3.40 -16.23
CA ILE A 63 -7.57 -3.20 -16.22
C ILE A 63 -7.12 -2.94 -17.66
N LYS A 64 -6.40 -1.82 -17.85
CA LYS A 64 -5.87 -1.43 -19.16
C LYS A 64 -5.08 -2.59 -19.77
N ASP A 65 -5.38 -2.91 -21.03
CA ASP A 65 -4.79 -3.98 -21.84
C ASP A 65 -5.16 -5.43 -21.42
N MET A 66 -5.98 -5.66 -20.38
CA MET A 66 -6.35 -7.03 -20.00
C MET A 66 -7.24 -7.73 -21.05
N ALA A 67 -8.11 -7.00 -21.73
CA ALA A 67 -8.90 -7.54 -22.83
C ALA A 67 -8.07 -7.89 -24.08
N ARG A 68 -6.83 -7.39 -24.20
CA ARG A 68 -5.96 -7.63 -25.36
C ARG A 68 -5.29 -9.02 -25.33
N GLU A 69 -5.19 -9.65 -24.17
CA GLU A 69 -4.45 -10.92 -24.00
C GLU A 69 -5.32 -12.18 -24.11
N ILE A 70 -6.64 -12.05 -24.29
CA ILE A 70 -7.59 -13.18 -24.23
C ILE A 70 -8.12 -13.56 -25.64
N SER A 71 -7.56 -12.95 -26.70
CA SER A 71 -7.86 -13.33 -28.08
C SER A 71 -6.72 -14.15 -28.67
N ASP A 72 -6.85 -15.47 -28.60
CA ASP A 72 -6.28 -16.45 -29.53
C ASP A 72 -7.45 -17.26 -30.12
#